data_AF-A0A945YWI3-F1
#
_entry.id   AF-A0A945YWI3-F1
#
_cell.length_a   1.000
_cell.length_b   1.000
_cell.length_c   1.000
_cell.angle_alpha   90.00
_cell.angle_beta   90.00
_cell.angle_gamma   90.00
#
_symmetry.space_group_name_H-M   'P 1'
#
loop_
_entity.id
_entity.type
_entity.pdbx_description
1 polymer ?
#
loop_
_entity_poly.entity_id
_entity_poly.type
_entity_poly.pdbx_seq_one_letter_code
_entity_poly.pdbx_strand_id
1 'polypeptide(L)'
;LGISSRPEYRKRYKDDPRLPSQPHEFYKEKGWIGLPNFFGRETPDFYHTYEEAKEAVMKSGISSYKEYHKRYKKDPRLPCKPNEIYQGKGWTDWYDLLGRETPDFYETYEEAKNAVVKLGINSKSEYRTRYKENPKLPSNPQRIYKNKGWIESAYFFGKTKK
;
A
#
# COMPACT_ATOMS: atom_id res chain seq x y z
N LEU A 1 24.40 -13.76 -24.83
CA LEU A 1 24.86 -13.32 -23.49
C LEU A 1 24.03 -13.88 -22.33
N GLY A 2 22.77 -14.30 -22.53
CA GLY A 2 21.97 -14.93 -21.47
C GLY A 2 21.68 -14.04 -20.25
N ILE A 3 21.83 -12.72 -20.42
CA ILE A 3 21.57 -11.74 -19.35
C ILE A 3 20.07 -11.65 -19.17
N SER A 4 19.58 -12.05 -18.01
CA SER A 4 18.13 -12.09 -17.75
C SER A 4 17.72 -11.07 -16.69
N SER A 5 18.67 -10.46 -15.98
CA SER A 5 18.39 -9.60 -14.82
C SER A 5 19.20 -8.30 -14.81
N ARG A 6 18.69 -7.30 -14.09
CA ARG A 6 19.37 -6.00 -13.95
C ARG A 6 20.76 -6.12 -13.30
N PRO A 7 20.97 -6.93 -12.25
CA PRO A 7 22.31 -7.12 -11.68
C PRO A 7 23.30 -7.74 -12.67
N GLU A 8 22.89 -8.77 -13.42
CA GLU A 8 23.72 -9.39 -14.46
C GLU A 8 24.06 -8.39 -15.57
N TYR A 9 23.08 -7.60 -16.02
CA TYR A 9 23.28 -6.59 -17.04
C TYR A 9 24.32 -5.56 -16.61
N ARG A 10 24.22 -5.04 -15.39
CA ARG A 10 25.21 -4.08 -14.86
C ARG A 10 26.63 -4.63 -14.86
N LYS A 11 26.80 -5.93 -14.60
CA LYS A 11 28.11 -6.58 -14.56
C LYS A 11 28.68 -6.85 -15.97
N ARG A 12 27.81 -7.16 -16.93
CA ARG A 12 28.21 -7.79 -18.20
C ARG A 12 27.86 -6.99 -19.45
N TYR A 13 27.21 -5.83 -19.34
CA TYR A 13 26.86 -5.06 -20.55
C TYR A 13 28.10 -4.71 -21.38
N LYS A 14 29.26 -4.49 -20.74
CA LYS A 14 30.54 -4.23 -21.42
C LYS A 14 31.09 -5.43 -22.20
N ASP A 15 30.57 -6.63 -21.96
CA ASP A 15 30.95 -7.85 -22.69
C ASP A 15 30.46 -7.77 -24.16
N ASP A 16 29.49 -6.91 -24.49
CA ASP A 16 29.06 -6.60 -25.86
C ASP A 16 29.02 -5.08 -26.09
N PRO A 17 29.86 -4.53 -26.98
CA PRO A 17 29.96 -3.10 -27.21
C PRO A 17 28.67 -2.45 -27.73
N ARG A 18 27.68 -3.24 -28.18
CA ARG A 18 26.37 -2.75 -28.63
C ARG A 18 25.41 -2.49 -27.48
N LEU A 19 25.73 -2.91 -26.25
CA LEU A 19 24.87 -2.71 -25.08
C LEU A 19 25.22 -1.39 -24.36
N PRO A 20 24.25 -0.48 -24.17
CA PRO A 20 24.48 0.76 -23.43
C PRO A 20 24.52 0.53 -21.92
N SER A 21 25.23 1.38 -21.17
CA SER A 21 25.21 1.34 -19.69
C SER A 21 23.82 1.68 -19.10
N GLN A 22 23.04 2.49 -19.83
CA GLN A 22 21.70 2.96 -19.46
C GLN A 22 20.70 2.67 -20.58
N PRO A 23 20.18 1.43 -20.67
CA PRO A 23 19.29 1.04 -21.76
C PRO A 23 17.96 1.80 -21.76
N HIS A 24 17.44 2.16 -20.59
CA HIS A 24 16.21 2.96 -20.47
C HIS A 24 16.29 4.34 -21.13
N GLU A 25 17.44 5.01 -21.06
CA GLU A 25 17.67 6.28 -21.75
C GLU A 25 17.95 6.06 -23.23
N PHE A 26 18.83 5.10 -23.55
CA PHE A 26 19.26 4.85 -24.93
C PHE A 26 18.13 4.39 -25.85
N TYR A 27 17.19 3.58 -25.33
CA TYR A 27 16.05 3.05 -26.07
C TYR A 27 14.75 3.81 -25.80
N LYS A 28 14.79 4.92 -25.06
CA LYS A 28 13.58 5.67 -24.64
C LYS A 28 12.63 5.95 -25.80
N GLU A 29 13.16 6.51 -26.89
CA GLU A 29 12.42 6.83 -28.13
C GLU A 29 12.37 5.67 -29.13
N LYS A 30 12.96 4.52 -28.79
CA LYS A 30 13.03 3.30 -29.61
C LYS A 30 12.10 2.19 -29.08
N GLY A 31 11.07 2.57 -28.32
CA GLY A 31 10.11 1.63 -27.75
C GLY A 31 10.56 0.99 -26.44
N TRP A 32 11.22 1.74 -25.55
CA TRP A 32 11.54 1.23 -24.21
C TRP A 32 10.27 0.98 -23.39
N ILE A 33 9.92 -0.30 -23.21
CA ILE A 33 8.77 -0.71 -22.38
C ILE A 33 9.20 -0.91 -20.91
N GLY A 34 10.43 -1.36 -20.69
CA GLY A 34 10.96 -1.62 -19.36
C GLY A 34 11.92 -2.80 -19.31
N LEU A 35 12.55 -2.98 -18.15
CA LEU A 35 13.55 -4.05 -17.94
C LEU A 35 13.00 -5.47 -18.16
N PRO A 36 11.78 -5.84 -17.74
CA PRO A 36 11.25 -7.17 -18.03
C PRO A 36 11.23 -7.46 -19.53
N ASN A 37 10.60 -6.57 -20.31
CA ASN A 37 10.54 -6.68 -21.77
C ASN A 37 11.94 -6.69 -22.40
N PHE A 38 12.84 -5.81 -21.94
CA PHE A 38 14.21 -5.74 -22.43
C PHE A 38 15.02 -7.02 -22.19
N PHE A 39 14.72 -7.76 -21.12
CA PHE A 39 15.32 -9.08 -20.84
C PHE A 39 14.53 -10.24 -21.43
N GLY A 40 13.57 -9.98 -22.33
CA GLY A 40 12.72 -11.01 -22.95
C GLY A 40 11.78 -11.70 -21.96
N ARG A 41 11.50 -11.06 -20.81
CA ARG A 41 10.49 -11.54 -19.85
C ARG A 41 9.15 -10.97 -20.24
N GLU A 42 8.12 -11.81 -20.22
CA GLU A 42 6.74 -11.37 -20.37
C GLU A 42 6.41 -10.34 -19.29
N THR A 43 5.89 -9.18 -19.73
CA THR A 43 5.29 -8.22 -18.81
C THR A 43 3.97 -8.81 -18.32
N PRO A 44 3.71 -8.82 -17.00
CA PRO A 44 2.42 -9.29 -16.50
C PRO A 44 1.27 -8.49 -17.14
N ASP A 45 0.32 -9.21 -17.75
CA ASP A 45 -0.89 -8.62 -18.33
C ASP A 45 -1.91 -8.32 -17.23
N PHE A 46 -1.65 -7.28 -16.46
CA PHE A 46 -2.56 -6.83 -15.42
C PHE A 46 -3.85 -6.22 -16.03
N TYR A 47 -4.89 -6.09 -15.20
CA TYR A 47 -6.07 -5.32 -15.60
C TYR A 47 -5.66 -3.90 -16.05
N HIS A 48 -6.31 -3.40 -17.09
CA HIS A 48 -5.88 -2.16 -17.73
C HIS A 48 -6.33 -0.95 -16.91
N THR A 49 -7.50 -1.08 -16.29
CA THR A 49 -8.12 -0.07 -15.41
C THR A 49 -8.17 -0.54 -13.97
N TYR A 50 -8.26 0.42 -13.05
CA TYR A 50 -8.45 0.14 -11.63
C TYR A 50 -9.81 -0.50 -11.36
N GLU A 51 -10.84 -0.07 -12.08
CA GLU A 51 -12.22 -0.53 -11.96
C GLU A 51 -12.33 -2.03 -12.29
N GLU A 52 -11.72 -2.49 -13.38
CA GLU A 52 -11.65 -3.91 -13.72
C GLU A 52 -10.96 -4.73 -12.63
N ALA A 53 -9.84 -4.22 -12.09
CA ALA A 53 -9.12 -4.89 -11.01
C ALA A 53 -9.97 -4.97 -9.73
N LYS A 54 -10.68 -3.90 -9.39
CA LYS A 54 -11.59 -3.84 -8.24
C LYS A 54 -12.74 -4.83 -8.40
N GLU A 55 -13.38 -4.89 -9.56
CA GLU A 55 -14.43 -5.86 -9.85
C GLU A 55 -13.92 -7.30 -9.70
N ALA A 56 -12.71 -7.61 -10.20
CA ALA A 56 -12.10 -8.92 -10.06
C ALA A 56 -11.82 -9.31 -8.59
N VAL A 57 -11.34 -8.35 -7.78
CA VAL A 57 -11.13 -8.53 -6.34
C VAL A 57 -12.45 -8.80 -5.61
N MET A 58 -13.48 -8.01 -5.90
CA MET A 58 -14.81 -8.16 -5.31
C MET A 58 -15.46 -9.50 -5.70
N LYS A 59 -15.42 -9.87 -6.99
CA LYS A 59 -15.95 -11.14 -7.51
C LYS A 59 -15.22 -12.35 -6.91
N SER A 60 -13.95 -12.19 -6.58
CA SER A 60 -13.16 -13.22 -5.91
C SER A 60 -13.49 -13.35 -4.42
N GLY A 61 -14.33 -12.48 -3.85
CA GLY A 61 -14.64 -12.46 -2.42
C GLY A 61 -13.39 -12.22 -1.56
N ILE A 62 -12.50 -11.34 -2.01
CA ILE A 62 -11.34 -10.89 -1.24
C ILE A 62 -11.76 -9.61 -0.51
N SER A 63 -11.79 -9.66 0.81
CA SER A 63 -12.35 -8.58 1.65
C SER A 63 -11.32 -7.98 2.62
N SER A 64 -10.08 -8.48 2.62
CA SER A 64 -9.04 -7.97 3.49
C SER A 64 -7.68 -7.94 2.81
N TYR A 65 -6.82 -7.04 3.27
CA TYR A 65 -5.42 -6.96 2.84
C TYR A 65 -4.69 -8.32 2.96
N LYS A 66 -4.93 -9.03 4.06
CA LYS A 66 -4.33 -10.35 4.30
C LYS A 66 -4.81 -11.40 3.29
N GLU A 67 -6.10 -11.38 2.96
CA GLU A 67 -6.66 -12.26 1.94
C GLU A 67 -6.13 -11.91 0.56
N TYR A 68 -6.03 -10.62 0.23
CA TYR A 68 -5.47 -10.16 -1.04
C TYR A 68 -4.08 -10.72 -1.24
N HIS A 69 -3.16 -10.50 -0.30
CA HIS A 69 -1.79 -11.03 -0.43
C HIS A 69 -1.72 -12.56 -0.48
N LYS A 70 -2.66 -13.27 0.15
CA LYS A 70 -2.73 -14.73 0.09
C LYS A 70 -3.27 -15.24 -1.25
N ARG A 71 -4.19 -14.49 -1.88
CA ARG A 71 -5.04 -14.99 -2.97
C ARG A 71 -4.88 -14.27 -4.30
N TYR A 72 -4.23 -13.11 -4.37
CA TYR A 72 -4.16 -12.30 -5.59
C TYR A 72 -3.65 -13.12 -6.77
N LYS A 73 -2.63 -13.98 -6.56
CA LYS A 73 -2.06 -14.87 -7.59
C LYS A 73 -3.02 -15.90 -8.18
N LYS A 74 -4.20 -16.11 -7.58
CA LYS A 74 -5.25 -16.93 -8.19
C LYS A 74 -5.77 -16.30 -9.47
N ASP A 75 -5.66 -14.98 -9.58
CA ASP A 75 -5.87 -14.22 -10.79
C ASP A 75 -4.52 -13.63 -11.24
N PRO A 76 -3.92 -14.14 -12.33
CA PRO A 76 -2.62 -13.67 -12.80
C PRO A 76 -2.62 -12.19 -13.21
N ARG A 77 -3.79 -11.59 -13.45
CA ARG A 77 -3.96 -10.18 -13.83
C ARG A 77 -4.03 -9.25 -12.62
N LEU A 78 -4.11 -9.78 -11.40
CA LEU A 78 -4.00 -8.98 -10.18
C LEU A 78 -2.53 -8.77 -9.79
N PRO A 79 -2.09 -7.52 -9.55
CA PRO A 79 -0.72 -7.25 -9.13
C PRO A 79 -0.52 -7.50 -7.63
N CYS A 80 0.72 -7.73 -7.21
CA CYS A 80 1.05 -7.80 -5.77
C CYS A 80 0.85 -6.44 -5.07
N LYS A 81 1.05 -5.34 -5.82
CA LYS A 81 1.02 -3.96 -5.33
C LYS A 81 0.09 -3.11 -6.22
N PRO A 82 -1.23 -3.23 -6.05
CA PRO A 82 -2.19 -2.50 -6.87
C PRO A 82 -2.05 -0.98 -6.74
N ASN A 83 -1.64 -0.50 -5.56
CA ASN A 83 -1.38 0.92 -5.32
C ASN A 83 -0.24 1.50 -6.17
N GLU A 84 0.74 0.69 -6.59
CA GLU A 84 1.82 1.13 -7.49
C GLU A 84 1.39 1.01 -8.96
N ILE A 85 0.63 -0.04 -9.31
CA ILE A 85 0.20 -0.29 -10.70
C ILE A 85 -0.90 0.66 -11.16
N TYR A 86 -1.84 0.98 -10.26
CA TYR A 86 -2.99 1.83 -10.55
C TYR A 86 -2.82 3.26 -10.02
N GLN A 87 -1.59 3.65 -9.62
CA GLN A 87 -1.29 5.03 -9.27
C GLN A 87 -1.60 5.95 -10.45
N GLY A 88 -2.43 6.97 -10.23
CA GLY A 88 -2.87 7.87 -11.30
C GLY A 88 -3.89 7.27 -12.27
N LYS A 89 -4.35 6.03 -12.04
CA LYS A 89 -5.37 5.32 -12.84
C LYS A 89 -6.65 5.03 -12.04
N GLY A 90 -6.99 5.86 -11.06
CA GLY A 90 -8.18 5.68 -10.22
C GLY A 90 -7.95 5.02 -8.87
N TRP A 91 -6.72 4.56 -8.56
CA TRP A 91 -6.42 4.07 -7.20
C TRP A 91 -6.73 5.12 -6.13
N THR A 92 -7.54 4.75 -5.16
CA THR A 92 -7.89 5.56 -3.99
C THR A 92 -7.20 5.01 -2.75
N ASP A 93 -7.69 3.89 -2.23
CA ASP A 93 -7.12 3.19 -1.08
C ASP A 93 -7.48 1.69 -1.07
N TRP A 94 -7.02 1.01 -0.01
CA TRP A 94 -7.31 -0.40 0.18
C TRP A 94 -8.77 -0.69 0.54
N TYR A 95 -9.48 0.25 1.18
CA TYR A 95 -10.88 0.03 1.51
C TYR A 95 -11.71 -0.04 0.24
N ASP A 96 -11.48 0.90 -0.69
CA ASP A 96 -12.18 0.93 -1.97
C ASP A 96 -11.91 -0.32 -2.81
N LEU A 97 -10.64 -0.74 -2.97
CA LEU A 97 -10.29 -1.96 -3.72
C LEU A 97 -10.98 -3.20 -3.14
N LEU A 98 -11.05 -3.28 -1.80
CA LEU A 98 -11.60 -4.42 -1.08
C LEU A 98 -13.13 -4.36 -0.92
N GLY A 99 -13.79 -3.36 -1.52
CA GLY A 99 -15.24 -3.17 -1.41
C GLY A 99 -15.69 -2.89 0.04
N ARG A 100 -14.88 -2.17 0.80
CA ARG A 100 -15.13 -1.85 2.21
C ARG A 100 -15.34 -0.36 2.40
N GLU A 101 -16.16 -0.03 3.38
CA GLU A 101 -16.32 1.35 3.82
C GLU A 101 -15.03 1.84 4.48
N THR A 102 -14.62 3.05 4.10
CA THR A 102 -13.53 3.76 4.74
C THR A 102 -13.97 4.15 6.16
N PRO A 103 -13.20 3.79 7.21
CA PRO A 103 -13.60 4.12 8.57
C PRO A 103 -13.67 5.63 8.81
N ASP A 104 -14.78 6.10 9.36
CA ASP A 104 -14.96 7.49 9.83
C ASP A 104 -14.32 7.69 11.21
N PHE A 105 -12.99 7.82 11.24
CA PHE A 105 -12.27 8.15 12.46
C PHE A 105 -12.33 9.65 12.77
N TYR A 106 -12.09 10.02 14.03
CA TYR A 106 -11.89 11.43 14.38
C TYR A 106 -10.84 12.09 13.49
N GLU A 107 -11.07 13.35 13.12
CA GLU A 107 -10.21 14.03 12.16
C GLU A 107 -8.85 14.34 12.77
N THR A 108 -8.83 14.71 14.05
CA THR A 108 -7.62 15.16 14.76
C THR A 108 -7.24 14.28 15.95
N TYR A 109 -5.97 14.37 16.36
CA TYR A 109 -5.48 13.75 17.60
C TYR A 109 -6.27 14.20 18.83
N GLU A 110 -6.60 15.48 18.94
CA GLU A 110 -7.23 16.05 20.14
C GLU A 110 -8.68 15.58 20.31
N GLU A 111 -9.44 15.48 19.22
CA GLU A 111 -10.79 14.90 19.26
C GLU A 111 -10.77 13.43 19.70
N ALA A 112 -9.84 12.64 19.15
CA ALA A 112 -9.68 11.24 19.54
C ALA A 112 -9.27 11.10 21.00
N LYS A 113 -8.34 11.94 21.47
CA LYS A 113 -7.91 11.98 22.87
C LYS A 113 -9.06 12.34 23.80
N ASN A 114 -9.86 13.35 23.47
CA ASN A 114 -11.02 13.74 24.26
C ASN A 114 -12.05 12.60 24.37
N ALA A 115 -12.26 11.85 23.29
CA ALA A 115 -13.11 10.66 23.32
C ALA A 115 -12.55 9.54 24.22
N VAL A 116 -11.23 9.28 24.16
CA VAL A 116 -10.54 8.30 25.02
C VAL A 116 -10.65 8.68 26.50
N VAL A 117 -10.44 9.96 26.83
CA VAL A 117 -10.58 10.48 28.20
C VAL A 117 -12.03 10.38 28.69
N LYS A 118 -13.01 10.71 27.84
CA LYS A 118 -14.45 10.59 28.17
C LYS A 118 -14.87 9.15 28.45
N LEU A 119 -14.25 8.16 27.81
CA LEU A 119 -14.46 6.74 28.08
C LEU A 119 -13.71 6.23 29.32
N GLY A 120 -12.90 7.07 29.96
CA GLY A 120 -12.09 6.71 31.12
C GLY A 120 -10.99 5.69 30.78
N ILE A 121 -10.48 5.69 29.55
CA ILE A 121 -9.40 4.79 29.12
C ILE A 121 -8.05 5.44 29.44
N ASN A 122 -7.32 4.88 30.41
CA ASN A 122 -6.12 5.51 30.97
C ASN A 122 -4.82 4.78 30.62
N SER A 123 -4.91 3.70 29.85
CA SER A 123 -3.75 2.91 29.47
C SER A 123 -3.86 2.33 28.06
N LYS A 124 -2.70 2.04 27.45
CA LYS A 124 -2.64 1.32 26.18
C LYS A 124 -3.27 -0.07 26.26
N SER A 125 -3.22 -0.71 27.43
CA SER A 125 -3.83 -2.02 27.67
C SER A 125 -5.35 -1.92 27.60
N GLU A 126 -5.95 -0.99 28.34
CA GLU A 126 -7.39 -0.71 28.28
C GLU A 126 -7.81 -0.27 26.87
N TYR A 127 -7.02 0.57 26.20
CA TYR A 127 -7.37 1.01 24.85
C TYR A 127 -7.47 -0.17 23.89
N ARG A 128 -6.56 -1.14 23.95
CA ARG A 128 -6.58 -2.32 23.07
C ARG A 128 -7.88 -3.13 23.21
N THR A 129 -8.49 -3.15 24.39
CA THR A 129 -9.72 -3.90 24.64
C THR A 129 -10.97 -3.04 24.45
N ARG A 130 -10.90 -1.74 24.74
CA ARG A 130 -12.06 -0.85 24.85
C ARG A 130 -12.23 0.18 23.72
N TYR A 131 -11.26 0.37 22.83
CA TYR A 131 -11.36 1.41 21.79
C TYR A 131 -12.65 1.30 20.94
N LYS A 132 -13.16 0.08 20.76
CA LYS A 132 -14.39 -0.20 19.99
C LYS A 132 -15.67 0.30 20.67
N GLU A 133 -15.61 0.71 21.94
CA GLU A 133 -16.73 1.41 22.61
C GLU A 133 -17.08 2.73 21.89
N ASN A 134 -16.14 3.28 21.11
CA ASN A 134 -16.41 4.38 20.20
C ASN A 134 -15.95 4.02 18.78
N PRO A 135 -16.87 3.92 17.80
CA PRO A 135 -16.54 3.48 16.44
C PRO A 135 -15.59 4.43 15.70
N LYS A 136 -15.48 5.69 16.13
CA LYS A 136 -14.56 6.69 15.54
C LYS A 136 -13.12 6.56 16.07
N LEU A 137 -12.85 5.67 17.04
CA LEU A 137 -11.50 5.42 17.53
C LEU A 137 -10.79 4.33 16.70
N PRO A 138 -9.58 4.60 16.18
CA PRO A 138 -8.82 3.60 15.43
C PRO A 138 -8.08 2.63 16.35
N SER A 139 -7.88 1.38 15.90
CA SER A 139 -7.08 0.40 16.65
C SER A 139 -5.60 0.80 16.83
N ASN A 140 -5.08 1.65 15.94
CA ASN A 140 -3.72 2.20 16.00
C ASN A 140 -3.75 3.73 15.78
N PRO A 141 -4.01 4.52 16.85
CA PRO A 141 -4.14 5.96 16.74
C PRO A 141 -2.83 6.65 16.37
N GLN A 142 -1.68 6.12 16.80
CA GLN A 142 -0.36 6.63 16.39
C GLN A 142 -0.20 6.65 14.87
N ARG A 143 -0.65 5.60 14.19
CA ARG A 143 -0.55 5.51 12.72
C ARG A 143 -1.51 6.49 12.04
N ILE A 144 -2.73 6.64 12.55
CA ILE A 144 -3.75 7.52 11.96
C ILE A 144 -3.40 9.00 12.17
N TYR A 145 -2.89 9.35 13.35
CA TYR A 145 -2.67 10.74 13.75
C TYR A 145 -1.23 11.22 13.62
N LYS A 146 -0.31 10.41 13.06
CA LYS A 146 1.13 10.74 12.94
C LYS A 146 1.40 12.15 12.42
N ASN A 147 0.63 12.60 11.42
CA ASN A 147 0.75 13.92 10.81
C ASN A 147 -0.41 14.85 11.18
N LYS A 148 -1.19 14.50 12.21
CA LYS A 148 -2.41 15.19 12.64
C LYS A 148 -2.34 15.58 14.13
N GLY A 149 -1.15 16.00 14.57
CA GLY A 149 -0.91 16.45 15.94
C GLY A 149 -0.54 15.34 16.94
N TRP A 150 -0.13 14.16 16.49
CA TRP A 150 0.36 13.13 17.40
C TRP A 150 1.67 13.56 18.07
N ILE A 151 1.66 13.63 19.41
CA ILE A 151 2.83 13.98 20.22
C ILE A 151 3.46 12.71 20.78
N GLU A 152 2.91 12.16 21.85
CA GLU A 152 3.37 10.90 22.46
C GLU A 152 2.18 10.07 22.94
N SER A 153 2.38 8.76 23.00
CA SER A 153 1.32 7.83 23.43
C SER A 153 0.87 8.03 24.87
N ALA A 154 1.74 8.57 25.74
CA ALA A 154 1.40 8.85 27.14
C ALA A 154 0.28 9.90 27.27
N TYR A 155 0.35 10.98 26.48
CA TYR A 155 -0.65 12.06 26.52
C TYR A 155 -1.99 11.68 25.90
N PHE A 156 -2.01 10.65 25.05
CA PHE A 156 -3.25 10.16 24.43
C PHE A 156 -4.22 9.54 25.44
N PHE A 157 -3.70 8.99 26.54
CA PHE A 157 -4.50 8.37 27.61
C PHE A 157 -4.64 9.28 28.85
N GLY A 158 -4.51 10.60 28.67
CA GLY A 158 -4.70 11.57 29.75
C GLY A 158 -3.57 11.65 30.78
N LYS A 159 -2.43 10.99 30.57
CA LYS A 159 -1.26 11.14 31.47
C LYS A 159 -0.52 12.43 31.13
N THR A 160 -0.53 13.41 32.04
CA THR A 160 0.26 14.63 31.93
C THR A 160 1.72 14.40 32.36
N LYS A 161 2.64 15.22 31.83
CA LYS A 161 3.99 15.34 32.41
C LYS A 161 3.83 15.86 33.84
N LYS A 162 4.43 15.15 34.80
CA LYS A 162 4.71 15.72 36.12
C LYS A 162 5.75 16.82 36.00
#